data_AF-A0A395NL10-F1
#
_entry.id   AF-A0A395NL10-F1
#
_cell.length_a   1.000
_cell.length_b   1.000
_cell.length_c   1.000
_cell.angle_alpha   90.00
_cell.angle_beta   90.00
_cell.angle_gamma   90.00
#
_symmetry.space_group_name_H-M   'P 1'
#
loop_
_entity.id
_entity.type
_entity.pdbx_description
1 polymer ?
#
loop_
_entity_poly.entity_id
_entity_poly.type
_entity_poly.pdbx_seq_one_letter_code
_entity_poly.pdbx_strand_id
1 'polypeptide(L)'
;MATQNIDEAVVASNLFNVDGLVAFITGGGTGIGLMMARALAKNGAHKVYIGGRRLEVLEAAAASLGPNVVPVKCDVTSKDSLQEAVDFIKQDTGYLNVLVCNSGIGGPQSIQLQEETTLEEWTDSNWAISFEDHTNAFAVNTSAVWFTAIAFLKLLDAGNKKGNLEQSSQVIVTSSIASFNKAAPGGWAYGQSKAAATHVAKHLSATLPRWNIR
;
A
#
# COMPACT_ATOMS: atom_id res chain seq x y z
N MET A 1 -18.99 -8.71 -26.09
CA MET A 1 -18.47 -9.47 -24.94
C MET A 1 -19.37 -10.68 -24.79
N ALA A 2 -18.80 -11.89 -24.87
CA ALA A 2 -19.57 -13.09 -24.59
C ALA A 2 -20.03 -13.02 -23.13
N THR A 3 -21.33 -13.17 -22.90
CA THR A 3 -21.88 -13.33 -21.55
C THR A 3 -21.22 -14.57 -20.93
N GLN A 4 -20.19 -14.37 -20.10
CA GLN A 4 -19.71 -15.43 -19.23
C GLN A 4 -20.90 -15.94 -18.43
N ASN A 5 -21.05 -17.26 -18.36
CA ASN A 5 -22.09 -17.89 -17.58
C ASN A 5 -21.91 -17.46 -16.12
N ILE A 6 -22.85 -16.69 -15.57
CA ILE A 6 -22.75 -16.11 -14.23
C ILE A 6 -22.51 -17.21 -13.18
N ASP A 7 -23.11 -18.40 -13.38
CA ASP A 7 -22.94 -19.54 -12.49
C ASP A 7 -21.50 -20.07 -12.46
N GLU A 8 -20.78 -20.02 -13.59
CA GLU A 8 -19.36 -20.39 -13.67
C GLU A 8 -18.43 -19.28 -13.13
N ALA A 9 -18.86 -18.02 -13.18
CA ALA A 9 -18.06 -16.90 -12.66
C ALA A 9 -18.05 -16.87 -11.11
N VAL A 10 -19.13 -17.34 -10.47
CA VAL A 10 -19.29 -17.24 -9.01
C VAL A 10 -18.83 -18.47 -8.23
N VAL A 11 -18.31 -19.51 -8.88
CA VAL A 11 -17.67 -20.65 -8.17
C VAL A 11 -16.42 -20.18 -7.44
N ALA A 12 -16.13 -20.77 -6.26
CA ALA A 12 -15.04 -20.32 -5.39
C ALA A 12 -13.66 -20.29 -6.06
N SER A 13 -13.40 -21.19 -7.03
CA SER A 13 -12.14 -21.21 -7.79
C SER A 13 -11.97 -20.00 -8.71
N ASN A 14 -13.07 -19.37 -9.13
CA ASN A 14 -13.08 -18.27 -10.10
C ASN A 14 -13.39 -16.91 -9.42
N LEU A 15 -14.11 -16.92 -8.29
CA LEU A 15 -14.57 -15.71 -7.60
C LEU A 15 -13.45 -14.73 -7.23
N PHE A 16 -12.26 -15.26 -6.92
CA PHE A 16 -11.07 -14.47 -6.56
C PHE A 16 -9.93 -14.59 -7.58
N ASN A 17 -10.24 -15.04 -8.79
CA ASN A 17 -9.25 -15.15 -9.84
C ASN A 17 -8.74 -13.75 -10.24
N VAL A 18 -7.41 -13.61 -10.31
CA VAL A 18 -6.72 -12.40 -10.74
C VAL A 18 -5.82 -12.66 -11.97
N ASP A 19 -6.19 -13.63 -12.79
CA ASP A 19 -5.52 -13.96 -14.06
C ASP A 19 -5.32 -12.70 -14.91
N GLY A 20 -4.09 -12.51 -15.39
CA GLY A 20 -3.74 -11.35 -16.21
C GLY A 20 -3.44 -10.07 -15.43
N LEU A 21 -3.67 -10.02 -14.12
CA LEU A 21 -3.50 -8.82 -13.29
C LEU A 21 -2.03 -8.49 -13.06
N VAL A 22 -1.68 -7.20 -13.20
CA VAL A 22 -0.37 -6.64 -12.84
C VAL A 22 -0.52 -5.75 -11.60
N ALA A 23 0.20 -6.05 -10.53
CA ALA A 23 0.12 -5.32 -9.26
C ALA A 23 1.48 -4.81 -8.76
N PHE A 24 1.46 -3.70 -8.01
CA PHE A 24 2.61 -3.19 -7.27
C PHE A 24 2.23 -2.95 -5.82
N ILE A 25 2.98 -3.55 -4.90
CA ILE A 25 2.72 -3.52 -3.46
C ILE A 25 3.92 -2.91 -2.75
N THR A 26 3.75 -1.71 -2.21
CA THR A 26 4.78 -1.12 -1.33
C THR A 26 4.79 -1.83 0.02
N GLY A 27 5.96 -2.09 0.58
CA GLY A 27 6.12 -2.92 1.76
C GLY A 27 5.82 -4.41 1.50
N GLY A 28 5.92 -4.86 0.25
CA GLY A 28 5.57 -6.22 -0.18
C GLY A 28 6.54 -7.33 0.28
N GLY A 29 7.67 -6.98 0.89
CA GLY A 29 8.65 -7.96 1.37
C GLY A 29 8.35 -8.60 2.72
N THR A 30 7.44 -8.02 3.53
CA THR A 30 7.17 -8.48 4.90
C THR A 30 5.70 -8.34 5.30
N GLY A 31 5.28 -9.07 6.33
CA GLY A 31 3.99 -8.86 7.01
C GLY A 31 2.78 -8.91 6.07
N ILE A 32 1.90 -7.91 6.20
CA ILE A 32 0.65 -7.81 5.42
C ILE A 32 0.94 -7.72 3.91
N GLY A 33 1.92 -6.92 3.51
CA GLY A 33 2.28 -6.77 2.09
C GLY A 33 2.77 -8.07 1.46
N LEU A 34 3.56 -8.85 2.20
CA LEU A 34 4.01 -10.18 1.77
C LEU A 34 2.84 -11.15 1.58
N MET A 35 1.84 -11.09 2.48
CA MET A 35 0.64 -11.92 2.36
C MET A 35 -0.24 -11.52 1.17
N MET A 36 -0.38 -10.21 0.90
CA MET A 36 -1.05 -9.72 -0.31
C MET A 36 -0.32 -10.20 -1.57
N ALA A 37 1.02 -10.09 -1.61
CA ALA A 37 1.82 -10.56 -2.73
C ALA A 37 1.66 -12.06 -2.96
N ARG A 38 1.69 -12.85 -1.88
CA ARG A 38 1.43 -14.30 -1.91
C ARG A 38 0.06 -14.62 -2.47
N ALA A 39 -0.98 -13.95 -2.00
CA ALA A 39 -2.34 -14.18 -2.45
C ALA A 39 -2.49 -13.89 -3.95
N LEU A 40 -2.00 -12.75 -4.43
CA LEU A 40 -2.08 -12.41 -5.86
C LEU A 40 -1.28 -13.39 -6.71
N ALA A 41 -0.05 -13.72 -6.33
CA ALA A 41 0.81 -14.63 -7.08
C ALA A 41 0.21 -16.06 -7.17
N LYS A 42 -0.44 -16.54 -6.11
CA LYS A 42 -1.06 -17.88 -6.07
C LYS A 42 -2.41 -17.96 -6.77
N ASN A 43 -3.06 -16.83 -7.06
CA ASN A 43 -4.37 -16.79 -7.70
C ASN A 43 -4.31 -16.22 -9.14
N GLY A 44 -3.17 -16.37 -9.82
CA GLY A 44 -3.09 -16.16 -11.27
C GLY A 44 -2.54 -14.81 -11.74
N ALA A 45 -2.16 -13.92 -10.83
CA ALA A 45 -1.63 -12.61 -11.21
C ALA A 45 -0.47 -12.77 -12.19
N HIS A 46 -0.55 -12.06 -13.32
CA HIS A 46 0.47 -12.10 -14.37
C HIS A 46 1.82 -11.61 -13.83
N LYS A 47 1.81 -10.53 -13.05
CA LYS A 47 3.01 -9.99 -12.41
C LYS A 47 2.70 -9.26 -11.12
N VAL A 48 3.52 -9.49 -10.09
CA VAL A 48 3.39 -8.85 -8.78
C VAL A 48 4.73 -8.22 -8.40
N TYR A 49 4.81 -6.90 -8.50
CA TYR A 49 5.96 -6.15 -8.03
C TYR A 49 5.86 -5.91 -6.53
N ILE A 50 6.94 -6.16 -5.79
CA ILE A 50 7.03 -5.87 -4.36
C ILE A 50 8.08 -4.79 -4.11
N GLY A 51 7.62 -3.66 -3.55
CA GLY A 51 8.42 -2.46 -3.32
C GLY A 51 8.94 -2.38 -1.89
N GLY A 52 10.18 -1.91 -1.72
CA GLY A 52 10.73 -1.61 -0.40
C GLY A 52 12.20 -1.18 -0.43
N ARG A 53 12.71 -0.71 0.71
CA ARG A 53 14.09 -0.16 0.81
C ARG A 53 15.18 -1.24 0.82
N ARG A 54 14.86 -2.40 1.41
CA ARG A 54 15.78 -3.52 1.65
C ARG A 54 15.65 -4.54 0.53
N LEU A 55 16.53 -4.45 -0.46
CA LEU A 55 16.45 -5.27 -1.67
C LEU A 55 16.61 -6.75 -1.35
N GLU A 56 17.52 -7.10 -0.44
CA GLU A 56 17.79 -8.46 0.00
C GLU A 56 16.55 -9.15 0.62
N VAL A 57 15.72 -8.38 1.33
CA VAL A 57 14.46 -8.88 1.91
C VAL A 57 13.41 -9.10 0.82
N LEU A 58 13.37 -8.23 -0.19
CA LEU A 58 12.44 -8.37 -1.33
C LEU A 58 12.82 -9.55 -2.21
N GLU A 59 14.11 -9.76 -2.47
CA GLU A 59 14.61 -10.88 -3.26
C GLU A 59 14.29 -12.22 -2.60
N ALA A 60 14.52 -12.34 -1.29
CA ALA A 60 14.15 -13.52 -0.53
C ALA A 60 12.62 -13.78 -0.55
N ALA A 61 11.82 -12.71 -0.42
CA ALA A 61 10.37 -12.81 -0.54
C ALA A 61 9.94 -13.29 -1.93
N ALA A 62 10.42 -12.66 -3.00
CA ALA A 62 10.10 -13.01 -4.38
C ALA A 62 10.46 -14.48 -4.68
N ALA A 63 11.66 -14.92 -4.29
CA ALA A 63 12.11 -16.30 -4.44
C ALA A 63 11.18 -17.31 -3.75
N SER A 64 10.58 -16.95 -2.61
CA SER A 64 9.64 -17.81 -1.87
C SER A 64 8.22 -17.87 -2.46
N LEU A 65 7.86 -16.92 -3.32
CA LEU A 65 6.49 -16.77 -3.81
C LEU A 65 6.31 -17.34 -5.22
N GLY A 66 7.28 -17.13 -6.11
CA GLY A 66 7.26 -17.65 -7.47
C GLY A 66 7.85 -16.67 -8.50
N PRO A 67 8.06 -17.13 -9.74
CA PRO A 67 8.75 -16.37 -10.79
C PRO A 67 7.98 -15.13 -11.28
N ASN A 68 6.69 -15.02 -10.97
CA ASN A 68 5.86 -13.85 -11.30
C ASN A 68 5.95 -12.73 -10.24
N VAL A 69 6.70 -12.92 -9.15
CA VAL A 69 6.94 -11.88 -8.15
C VAL A 69 8.30 -11.23 -8.39
N VAL A 70 8.33 -9.90 -8.51
CA VAL A 70 9.53 -9.15 -8.86
C VAL A 70 9.88 -8.13 -7.78
N PRO A 71 11.10 -8.17 -7.22
CA PRO A 71 11.54 -7.19 -6.24
C PRO A 71 11.85 -5.84 -6.91
N VAL A 72 11.39 -4.74 -6.31
CA VAL A 72 11.65 -3.38 -6.78
C VAL A 72 12.16 -2.54 -5.60
N LYS A 73 13.42 -2.08 -5.67
CA LYS A 73 13.94 -1.16 -4.66
C LYS A 73 13.17 0.15 -4.74
N CYS A 74 12.51 0.52 -3.66
CA CYS A 74 11.63 1.68 -3.61
C CYS A 74 11.56 2.25 -2.20
N ASP A 75 12.04 3.48 -2.02
CA ASP A 75 11.74 4.30 -0.85
C ASP A 75 10.55 5.21 -1.14
N VAL A 76 9.43 4.94 -0.49
CA VAL A 76 8.17 5.67 -0.70
C VAL A 76 8.24 7.13 -0.25
N THR A 77 9.28 7.52 0.51
CA THR A 77 9.52 8.91 0.92
C THR A 77 10.37 9.69 -0.09
N SER A 78 10.92 9.03 -1.12
CA SER A 78 11.73 9.65 -2.17
C SER A 78 10.98 9.66 -3.51
N LYS A 79 10.77 10.86 -4.07
CA LYS A 79 10.15 11.01 -5.39
C LYS A 79 11.00 10.38 -6.51
N ASP A 80 12.31 10.49 -6.41
CA ASP A 80 13.23 9.89 -7.38
C ASP A 80 13.13 8.37 -7.33
N SER A 81 13.10 7.79 -6.12
CA SER A 81 12.93 6.34 -5.96
C SER A 81 11.55 5.84 -6.43
N LEU A 82 10.49 6.63 -6.25
CA LEU A 82 9.17 6.34 -6.82
C LEU A 82 9.19 6.40 -8.35
N GLN A 83 9.88 7.39 -8.92
CA GLN A 83 10.00 7.55 -10.37
C GLN A 83 10.82 6.41 -10.99
N GLU A 84 11.92 6.00 -10.36
CA GLU A 84 12.70 4.82 -10.77
C GLU A 84 11.85 3.54 -10.78
N ALA A 85 11.00 3.34 -9.75
CA ALA A 85 10.10 2.20 -9.70
C ALA A 85 9.03 2.26 -10.81
N VAL A 86 8.49 3.45 -11.10
CA VAL A 86 7.56 3.67 -12.23
C VAL A 86 8.23 3.35 -13.56
N ASP A 87 9.45 3.84 -13.79
CA ASP A 87 10.17 3.65 -15.05
C ASP A 87 10.54 2.19 -15.27
N PHE A 88 10.95 1.49 -14.20
CA PHE A 88 11.19 0.04 -14.24
C PHE A 88 9.93 -0.74 -14.65
N ILE A 89 8.79 -0.50 -13.98
CA ILE A 89 7.52 -1.19 -14.28
C ILE A 89 7.01 -0.82 -15.69
N LYS A 90 7.18 0.44 -16.09
CA LYS A 90 6.85 0.90 -17.43
C LYS A 90 7.69 0.20 -18.51
N GLN A 91 8.98 -0.03 -18.26
CA GLN A 91 9.85 -0.74 -19.18
C GLN A 91 9.48 -2.23 -19.27
N ASP A 92 9.09 -2.83 -18.15
CA ASP A 92 8.86 -4.27 -18.03
C ASP A 92 7.45 -4.69 -18.50
N THR A 93 6.37 -4.14 -17.92
CA THR A 93 4.99 -4.44 -18.36
C THR A 93 4.33 -3.30 -19.13
N GLY A 94 4.75 -2.05 -18.92
CA GLY A 94 4.15 -0.87 -19.57
C GLY A 94 2.84 -0.38 -18.94
N TYR A 95 2.27 -1.12 -17.99
CA TYR A 95 1.02 -0.79 -17.31
C TYR A 95 0.94 -1.41 -15.92
N LEU A 96 -0.01 -0.93 -15.13
CA LEU A 96 -0.34 -1.44 -13.80
C LEU A 96 -1.87 -1.53 -13.67
N ASN A 97 -2.41 -2.58 -13.06
CA ASN A 97 -3.85 -2.67 -12.76
C ASN A 97 -4.15 -2.33 -11.30
N VAL A 98 -3.29 -2.75 -10.36
CA VAL A 98 -3.51 -2.51 -8.93
C VAL A 98 -2.26 -1.92 -8.28
N LEU A 99 -2.43 -0.80 -7.60
CA LEU A 99 -1.44 -0.22 -6.73
C LEU A 99 -1.85 -0.40 -5.26
N VAL A 100 -1.00 -1.03 -4.46
CA VAL A 100 -1.21 -1.16 -3.01
C VAL A 100 -0.21 -0.27 -2.27
N CYS A 101 -0.71 0.85 -1.75
CA CYS A 101 0.00 1.75 -0.84
C CYS A 101 -0.03 1.18 0.58
N ASN A 102 0.85 0.20 0.83
CA ASN A 102 0.89 -0.57 2.07
C ASN A 102 2.09 -0.26 2.98
N SER A 103 3.18 0.33 2.47
CA SER A 103 4.31 0.75 3.30
C SER A 103 3.86 1.60 4.50
N GLY A 104 4.40 1.32 5.68
CA GLY A 104 4.10 2.08 6.89
C GLY A 104 5.07 1.77 8.04
N ILE A 105 5.10 2.64 9.04
CA ILE A 105 5.89 2.51 10.27
C ILE A 105 5.02 2.77 11.50
N GLY A 106 5.43 2.23 12.65
CA GLY A 106 4.76 2.45 13.94
C GLY A 106 5.00 3.83 14.54
N GLY A 107 6.08 4.53 14.17
CA GLY A 107 6.42 5.82 14.79
C GLY A 107 6.81 5.72 16.27
N PRO A 108 7.00 6.87 16.95
CA PRO A 108 7.39 6.90 18.36
C PRO A 108 6.27 6.34 19.25
N GLN A 109 6.67 5.58 20.27
CA GLN A 109 5.76 5.05 21.28
C GLN A 109 5.67 6.02 22.46
N SER A 110 4.47 6.17 23.01
CA SER A 110 4.22 6.91 24.26
C SER A 110 3.95 5.94 25.38
N ILE A 111 4.09 6.39 26.63
CA ILE A 111 3.70 5.59 27.78
C ILE A 111 2.21 5.23 27.69
N GLN A 112 1.86 4.04 28.16
CA GLN A 112 0.48 3.65 28.30
C GLN A 112 -0.09 4.30 29.56
N LEU A 113 -1.17 5.07 29.41
CA LEU A 113 -1.86 5.69 30.54
C LEU A 113 -2.45 4.59 31.44
N GLN A 114 -2.05 4.61 32.72
CA GLN A 114 -2.61 3.83 33.82
C GLN A 114 -3.34 4.76 34.78
N GLU A 115 -4.08 4.23 35.75
CA GLU A 115 -4.89 5.02 36.68
C GLU A 115 -4.03 5.98 37.52
N GLU A 116 -2.81 5.55 37.84
CA GLU A 116 -1.81 6.28 38.62
C GLU A 116 -0.91 7.20 37.79
N THR A 117 -1.00 7.19 36.45
CA THR A 117 -0.15 8.04 35.60
C THR A 117 -0.49 9.51 35.81
N THR A 118 0.49 10.29 36.26
CA THR A 118 0.32 11.72 36.49
C THR A 118 0.36 12.53 35.20
N LEU A 119 -0.20 13.75 35.24
CA LEU A 119 -0.13 14.68 34.12
C LEU A 119 1.31 15.06 33.76
N GLU A 120 2.19 15.18 34.76
CA GLU A 120 3.61 15.50 34.57
C GLU A 120 4.33 14.38 33.81
N GLU A 121 4.20 13.13 34.27
CA GLU A 121 4.78 11.96 33.58
C GLU A 121 4.28 11.82 32.14
N TRP A 122 2.97 12.03 31.92
CA TRP A 122 2.41 12.00 30.57
C TRP A 122 2.94 13.14 29.70
N THR A 123 3.04 14.35 30.26
CA THR A 123 3.56 15.52 29.53
C THR A 123 5.02 15.31 29.15
N ASP A 124 5.88 14.95 30.11
CA ASP A 124 7.31 14.79 29.90
C ASP A 124 7.61 13.67 28.91
N SER A 125 6.91 12.53 29.00
CA SER A 125 7.11 11.43 28.06
C SER A 125 6.73 11.78 26.62
N ASN A 126 5.68 12.58 26.41
CA ASN A 126 5.30 13.03 25.07
C ASN A 126 6.18 14.19 24.59
N TRP A 127 6.64 15.06 25.49
CA TRP A 127 7.53 16.18 25.16
C TRP A 127 8.95 15.71 24.80
N ALA A 128 9.40 14.58 25.36
CA ALA A 128 10.68 13.96 25.01
C ALA A 128 10.73 13.41 23.58
N ILE A 129 9.58 13.19 22.93
CA ILE A 129 9.52 12.74 21.53
C ILE A 129 9.91 13.91 20.62
N SER A 130 10.91 13.70 19.78
CA SER A 130 11.35 14.73 18.83
C SER A 130 10.26 15.03 17.79
N PHE A 131 10.21 16.28 17.35
CA PHE A 131 9.31 16.68 16.26
C PHE A 131 9.59 15.88 14.97
N GLU A 132 10.86 15.54 14.73
CA GLU A 132 11.28 14.73 13.58
C GLU A 132 10.72 13.30 13.65
N ASP A 133 10.84 12.61 14.79
CA ASP A 133 10.29 11.27 14.95
C ASP A 133 8.77 11.25 14.81
N HIS A 134 8.10 12.26 15.37
CA HIS A 134 6.67 12.44 15.24
C HIS A 134 6.26 12.62 13.78
N THR A 135 6.93 13.52 13.05
CA THR A 135 6.61 13.83 11.65
C THR A 135 7.03 12.73 10.67
N ASN A 136 8.05 11.93 11.00
CA ASN A 136 8.46 10.78 10.19
C ASN A 136 7.33 9.75 10.04
N ALA A 137 6.52 9.55 11.09
CA ALA A 137 5.32 8.70 11.01
C ALA A 137 4.35 9.20 9.94
N PHE A 138 4.12 10.52 9.85
CA PHE A 138 3.27 11.13 8.82
C PHE A 138 3.92 11.09 7.44
N ALA A 139 5.23 11.32 7.34
CA ALA A 139 5.96 11.25 6.08
C ALA A 139 5.76 9.90 5.40
N VAL A 140 5.91 8.80 6.15
CA VAL A 140 5.77 7.43 5.61
C VAL A 140 4.31 6.97 5.54
N ASN A 141 3.49 7.20 6.57
CA ASN A 141 2.13 6.65 6.61
C ASN A 141 1.10 7.50 5.84
N THR A 142 1.41 8.76 5.55
CA THR A 142 0.47 9.72 4.93
C THR A 142 1.01 10.30 3.64
N SER A 143 2.08 11.09 3.70
CA SER A 143 2.59 11.83 2.53
C SER A 143 3.07 10.87 1.44
N ALA A 144 3.78 9.81 1.83
CA ALA A 144 4.22 8.78 0.90
C ALA A 144 3.06 8.04 0.23
N VAL A 145 1.92 7.83 0.91
CA VAL A 145 0.71 7.24 0.29
C VAL A 145 0.23 8.12 -0.86
N TRP A 146 0.12 9.43 -0.62
CA TRP A 146 -0.28 10.38 -1.66
C TRP A 146 0.70 10.38 -2.83
N PHE A 147 2.00 10.58 -2.58
CA PHE A 147 2.98 10.66 -3.67
C PHE A 147 3.15 9.34 -4.43
N THR A 148 3.03 8.20 -3.75
CA THR A 148 3.01 6.89 -4.41
C THR A 148 1.79 6.79 -5.33
N ALA A 149 0.59 7.11 -4.84
CA ALA A 149 -0.61 7.10 -5.68
C ALA A 149 -0.43 7.98 -6.93
N ILE A 150 0.02 9.23 -6.75
CA ILE A 150 0.22 10.18 -7.84
C ILE A 150 1.26 9.71 -8.86
N ALA A 151 2.40 9.16 -8.41
CA ALA A 151 3.47 8.71 -9.30
C ALA A 151 3.00 7.61 -10.27
N PHE A 152 2.09 6.74 -9.82
CA PHE A 152 1.66 5.55 -10.55
C PHE A 152 0.37 5.75 -11.37
N LEU A 153 -0.31 6.90 -11.30
CA LEU A 153 -1.59 7.12 -12.01
C LEU A 153 -1.49 6.88 -13.52
N LYS A 154 -0.37 7.24 -14.16
CA LYS A 154 -0.19 7.04 -15.61
C LYS A 154 -0.11 5.56 -15.97
N LEU A 155 0.47 4.72 -15.11
CA LEU A 155 0.51 3.27 -15.30
C LEU A 155 -0.86 2.63 -15.07
N LEU A 156 -1.64 3.14 -14.11
CA LEU A 156 -3.01 2.71 -13.87
C LEU A 156 -3.95 3.07 -15.03
N ASP A 157 -3.83 4.27 -15.57
CA ASP A 157 -4.54 4.68 -16.79
C ASP A 157 -4.13 3.82 -18.00
N ALA A 158 -2.83 3.49 -18.14
CA ALA A 158 -2.37 2.53 -19.14
C ALA A 158 -2.96 1.12 -18.93
N GLY A 159 -3.17 0.70 -17.68
CA GLY A 159 -3.83 -0.56 -17.33
C GLY A 159 -5.29 -0.59 -17.78
N ASN A 160 -6.03 0.50 -17.55
CA ASN A 160 -7.40 0.64 -18.07
C ASN A 160 -7.44 0.57 -19.59
N LYS A 161 -6.51 1.26 -20.27
CA LYS A 161 -6.41 1.25 -21.75
C LYS A 161 -6.00 -0.10 -22.31
N LYS A 162 -5.19 -0.87 -21.57
CA LYS A 162 -4.80 -2.23 -21.93
C LYS A 162 -6.01 -3.16 -21.98
N GLY A 163 -6.99 -2.97 -21.08
CA GLY A 163 -8.25 -3.73 -21.08
C GLY A 163 -8.05 -5.23 -20.85
N ASN A 164 -6.98 -5.63 -20.17
CA ASN A 164 -6.69 -7.03 -19.84
C ASN A 164 -7.61 -7.61 -18.76
N LEU A 165 -8.29 -6.74 -18.00
CA LEU A 165 -9.24 -7.10 -16.96
C LEU A 165 -10.58 -6.41 -17.24
N GLU A 166 -11.67 -7.02 -16.79
CA GLU A 166 -13.00 -6.39 -16.82
C GLU A 166 -13.10 -5.25 -15.80
N GLN A 167 -12.44 -5.42 -14.65
CA GLN A 167 -12.40 -4.42 -13.60
C GLN A 167 -11.46 -3.28 -13.97
N SER A 168 -11.87 -2.07 -13.62
CA SER A 168 -10.99 -0.91 -13.69
C SER A 168 -9.87 -0.96 -12.66
N SER A 169 -8.77 -0.30 -13.00
CA SER A 169 -7.56 -0.19 -12.19
C SER A 169 -7.85 0.46 -10.84
N GLN A 170 -7.09 0.07 -9.82
CA GLN A 170 -7.39 0.39 -8.42
C GLN A 170 -6.18 0.91 -7.65
N VAL A 171 -6.44 1.82 -6.71
CA VAL A 171 -5.52 2.18 -5.63
C VAL A 171 -6.08 1.65 -4.30
N ILE A 172 -5.31 0.79 -3.64
CA ILE A 172 -5.63 0.25 -2.32
C ILE A 172 -4.69 0.90 -1.31
N VAL A 173 -5.23 1.48 -0.25
CA VAL A 173 -4.46 2.12 0.83
C VAL A 173 -4.60 1.33 2.13
N THR A 174 -3.49 0.90 2.72
CA THR A 174 -3.48 0.24 4.02
C THR A 174 -3.51 1.28 5.15
N SER A 175 -4.71 1.55 5.68
CA SER A 175 -4.88 2.36 6.89
C SER A 175 -4.74 1.49 8.17
N SER A 176 -5.48 1.78 9.23
CA SER A 176 -5.53 1.01 10.47
C SER A 176 -6.82 1.30 11.24
N ILE A 177 -7.27 0.36 12.06
CA ILE A 177 -8.30 0.61 13.08
C ILE A 177 -7.90 1.75 14.03
N ALA A 178 -6.60 1.98 14.22
CA ALA A 178 -6.07 3.09 15.01
C ALA A 178 -6.52 4.47 14.49
N SER A 179 -6.95 4.58 13.22
CA SER A 179 -7.54 5.80 12.67
C SER A 179 -8.88 6.20 13.29
N PHE A 180 -9.55 5.27 13.98
CA PHE A 180 -10.84 5.49 14.64
C PHE A 180 -10.76 5.41 16.17
N ASN A 181 -9.61 4.98 16.71
CA ASN A 181 -9.43 4.84 18.15
C ASN A 181 -9.23 6.20 18.80
N LYS A 182 -9.88 6.42 19.96
CA LYS A 182 -9.64 7.59 20.81
C LYS A 182 -8.38 7.45 21.66
N ALA A 183 -8.01 6.21 21.98
CA ALA A 183 -6.75 5.87 22.62
C ALA A 183 -5.65 5.63 21.56
N ALA A 184 -4.38 5.66 21.98
CA ALA A 184 -3.22 5.53 21.11
C ALA A 184 -2.42 4.22 21.31
N PRO A 185 -3.01 3.03 21.07
CA PRO A 185 -2.35 1.74 21.34
C PRO A 185 -1.12 1.47 20.47
N GLY A 186 -0.92 2.22 19.38
CA GLY A 186 0.28 2.16 18.53
C GLY A 186 1.15 3.42 18.61
N GLY A 187 0.91 4.30 19.57
CA GLY A 187 1.48 5.64 19.64
C GLY A 187 0.60 6.71 18.98
N TRP A 188 0.69 7.95 19.46
CA TRP A 188 -0.16 9.06 19.00
C TRP A 188 0.08 9.40 17.53
N ALA A 189 1.35 9.52 17.12
CA ALA A 189 1.73 9.82 15.75
C ALA A 189 1.23 8.73 14.78
N TYR A 190 1.21 7.46 15.20
CA TYR A 190 0.68 6.36 14.38
C TYR A 190 -0.81 6.50 14.10
N GLY A 191 -1.63 6.61 15.16
CA GLY A 191 -3.08 6.73 15.03
C GLY A 191 -3.48 7.95 14.18
N GLN A 192 -2.84 9.10 14.45
CA GLN A 192 -3.08 10.34 13.72
C GLN A 192 -2.65 10.24 12.24
N SER A 193 -1.46 9.70 11.96
CA SER A 193 -1.00 9.52 10.58
C SER A 193 -1.85 8.51 9.79
N LYS A 194 -2.38 7.47 10.43
CA LYS A 194 -3.34 6.54 9.82
C LYS A 194 -4.72 7.17 9.62
N ALA A 195 -5.18 8.05 10.51
CA ALA A 195 -6.38 8.85 10.27
C ALA A 195 -6.22 9.75 9.03
N ALA A 196 -5.05 10.38 8.88
CA ALA A 196 -4.73 11.14 7.69
C ALA A 196 -4.65 10.24 6.44
N ALA A 197 -4.09 9.04 6.53
CA ALA A 197 -4.06 8.07 5.43
C ALA A 197 -5.48 7.64 4.99
N THR A 198 -6.39 7.41 5.94
CA THR A 198 -7.82 7.16 5.65
C THR A 198 -8.42 8.34 4.88
N HIS A 199 -8.07 9.57 5.23
CA HIS A 199 -8.58 10.76 4.54
C HIS A 199 -7.97 10.91 3.13
N VAL A 200 -6.68 10.61 2.96
CA VAL A 200 -6.04 10.52 1.64
C VAL A 200 -6.79 9.54 0.74
N ALA A 201 -7.13 8.35 1.24
CA ALA A 201 -7.90 7.36 0.49
C ALA A 201 -9.27 7.90 0.05
N LYS A 202 -9.98 8.64 0.93
CA LYS A 202 -11.26 9.30 0.59
C LYS A 202 -11.11 10.34 -0.53
N HIS A 203 -10.04 11.14 -0.49
CA HIS A 203 -9.77 12.11 -1.55
C HIS A 203 -9.49 11.45 -2.89
N LEU A 204 -8.68 10.39 -2.89
CA LEU A 204 -8.40 9.60 -4.10
C LEU A 204 -9.70 8.98 -4.63
N SER A 205 -10.51 8.33 -3.79
CA SER A 205 -11.76 7.70 -4.21
C SER A 205 -12.82 8.69 -4.73
N ALA A 206 -12.79 9.95 -4.27
CA ALA A 206 -13.68 10.99 -4.79
C ALA A 206 -13.19 11.58 -6.13
N THR A 207 -11.89 11.49 -6.41
CA THR A 207 -11.26 12.22 -7.53
C THR A 207 -10.97 11.31 -8.71
N LEU A 208 -10.37 10.14 -8.45
CA LEU A 208 -9.88 9.20 -9.46
C LEU A 208 -10.96 8.54 -10.34
N PRO A 209 -12.23 8.38 -9.91
CA PRO A 209 -13.28 7.84 -10.79
C PRO A 209 -13.50 8.64 -12.07
N ARG A 210 -13.10 9.91 -12.12
CA ARG A 210 -13.11 10.73 -13.35
C ARG A 210 -12.26 10.12 -14.48
N TRP A 211 -11.25 9.32 -14.14
CA TRP A 211 -10.40 8.57 -15.07
C TRP A 211 -10.60 7.06 -14.99
N ASN A 212 -11.76 6.64 -14.47
CA ASN A 212 -12.08 5.23 -14.26
C ASN A 212 -11.02 4.50 -13.41
N ILE A 213 -10.43 5.15 -12.41
CA ILE A 213 -9.55 4.52 -11.43
C ILE A 213 -10.28 4.54 -10.09
N ARG A 214 -10.35 3.40 -9.42
CA ARG A 214 -11.08 3.23 -8.15
C ARG A 214 -10.18 3.33 -6.94
#